data_AF-A0A930UBG2-F1
#
_entry.id   AF-A0A930UBG2-F1
#
_cell.length_a   1.000
_cell.length_b   1.000
_cell.length_c   1.000
_cell.angle_alpha   90.00
_cell.angle_beta   90.00
_cell.angle_gamma   90.00
#
_symmetry.space_group_name_H-M   'P 1'
#
loop_
_entity.id
_entity.type
_entity.pdbx_description
1 polymer ?
#
loop_
_entity_poly.entity_id
_entity_poly.type
_entity_poly.pdbx_seq_one_letter_code
_entity_poly.pdbx_strand_id
1 'polypeptide(L)'
;MKNKNTFSFLITTKNRKTDLAFTLDKIKYLLKDNSVECVVFDDGSTDGTYAYVKKNFPKIQLRSNAVSKGYIFCRNKMLNETKADYAISLDDDAHFLTENALEIIRNHFEENAHCGLLALRIFWGLQEPFSKFSNEKPHRVQDFVGCAHVWRMKTWRTLPNYPEWFVFYGEENFASYHLFKKNWQIHYLPEVLVHHRVDVRSRRKDADYTIRLRRSLRSGWYLFFLFYPIAVIPRKMAYSLWMQFKLKVFKGDFKALQAILLALFDLVLNIPRILKNSNRLTLKEYIEYSQLPEAKIYWQPGK
;
A
#
# COMPACT_ATOMS: atom_id res chain seq x y z
N MET A 1 -8.59 4.53 -33.73
CA MET A 1 -7.74 3.84 -32.74
C MET A 1 -8.47 3.91 -31.41
N LYS A 2 -8.79 2.78 -30.75
CA LYS A 2 -9.41 2.82 -29.41
C LYS A 2 -8.46 3.59 -28.48
N ASN A 3 -8.96 4.64 -27.80
CA ASN A 3 -8.20 5.37 -26.78
C ASN A 3 -7.57 4.34 -25.85
N LYS A 4 -6.23 4.28 -25.85
CA LYS A 4 -5.50 3.46 -24.90
C LYS A 4 -5.67 4.13 -23.54
N ASN A 5 -6.22 3.42 -22.56
CA ASN A 5 -6.34 3.96 -21.20
C ASN A 5 -4.92 4.21 -20.68
N THR A 6 -4.64 5.45 -20.29
CA THR A 6 -3.33 5.85 -19.74
C THR A 6 -3.29 5.55 -18.23
N PHE A 7 -4.38 5.87 -17.52
CA PHE A 7 -4.48 5.72 -16.06
C PHE A 7 -5.67 4.85 -15.64
N SER A 8 -5.48 4.04 -14.60
CA SER A 8 -6.55 3.26 -13.96
C SER A 8 -6.51 3.46 -12.44
N PHE A 9 -7.54 4.07 -11.86
CA PHE A 9 -7.74 4.10 -10.41
C PHE A 9 -8.24 2.74 -9.94
N LEU A 10 -7.53 2.12 -9.01
CA LEU A 10 -7.84 0.80 -8.47
C LEU A 10 -8.17 0.93 -6.98
N ILE A 11 -9.45 0.78 -6.64
CA ILE A 11 -9.96 0.98 -5.27
C ILE A 11 -10.58 -0.32 -4.78
N THR A 12 -10.07 -0.87 -3.69
CA THR A 12 -10.71 -1.99 -2.99
C THR A 12 -11.55 -1.45 -1.86
N THR A 13 -12.75 -1.98 -1.66
CA THR A 13 -13.64 -1.56 -0.58
C THR A 13 -14.33 -2.76 0.08
N LYS A 14 -14.74 -2.60 1.34
CA LYS A 14 -15.62 -3.55 2.04
C LYS A 14 -16.34 -2.85 3.19
N ASN A 15 -17.66 -2.72 3.10
CA ASN A 15 -18.51 -2.06 4.10
C ASN A 15 -18.10 -0.61 4.43
N ARG A 16 -17.75 0.17 3.39
CA ARG A 16 -17.27 1.56 3.52
C ARG A 16 -18.03 2.51 2.58
N LYS A 17 -19.34 2.31 2.46
CA LYS A 17 -20.22 3.05 1.53
C LYS A 17 -19.99 4.57 1.55
N THR A 18 -19.97 5.18 2.75
CA THR A 18 -19.86 6.64 2.91
C THR A 18 -18.48 7.16 2.52
N ASP A 19 -17.43 6.49 2.97
CA ASP A 19 -16.05 6.88 2.67
C ASP A 19 -15.77 6.76 1.18
N LEU A 20 -16.15 5.63 0.58
CA LEU A 20 -15.98 5.37 -0.84
C LEU A 20 -16.75 6.38 -1.69
N ALA A 21 -18.02 6.65 -1.36
CA ALA A 21 -18.82 7.63 -2.08
C ALA A 21 -18.13 9.01 -2.09
N PHE A 22 -17.59 9.43 -0.95
CA PHE A 22 -16.84 10.68 -0.86
C PHE A 22 -15.56 10.66 -1.71
N THR A 23 -14.78 9.57 -1.67
CA THR A 23 -13.58 9.42 -2.50
C THR A 23 -13.91 9.49 -3.99
N LEU A 24 -14.94 8.75 -4.44
CA LEU A 24 -15.36 8.75 -5.84
C LEU A 24 -15.83 10.14 -6.29
N ASP A 25 -16.57 10.85 -5.44
CA ASP A 25 -17.03 12.20 -5.76
C ASP A 25 -15.87 13.21 -5.83
N LYS A 26 -14.81 13.03 -5.02
CA LYS A 26 -13.59 13.83 -5.05
C LYS A 26 -12.73 13.58 -6.29
N ILE A 27 -12.72 12.37 -6.85
CA ILE A 27 -11.92 12.06 -8.05
C ILE A 27 -12.72 12.15 -9.37
N LYS A 28 -14.05 12.37 -9.31
CA LYS A 28 -14.92 12.35 -10.51
C LYS A 28 -14.50 13.29 -11.63
N TYR A 29 -13.85 14.41 -11.29
CA TYR A 29 -13.39 15.38 -12.27
C TYR A 29 -12.24 14.81 -13.14
N LEU A 30 -11.40 13.93 -12.58
CA LEU A 30 -10.33 13.23 -13.31
C LEU A 30 -10.90 12.19 -14.29
N LEU A 31 -12.05 11.61 -13.96
CA LEU A 31 -12.74 10.61 -14.78
C LEU A 31 -13.54 11.22 -15.96
N LYS A 32 -13.43 12.54 -16.17
CA LYS A 32 -13.95 13.20 -17.37
C LYS A 32 -13.06 12.95 -18.59
N ASP A 33 -11.76 12.69 -18.36
CA ASP A 33 -10.83 12.29 -19.41
C ASP A 33 -11.07 10.81 -19.77
N ASN A 34 -11.28 10.54 -21.06
CA ASN A 34 -11.50 9.20 -21.60
C ASN A 34 -10.23 8.32 -21.55
N SER A 35 -9.06 8.90 -21.25
CA SER A 35 -7.82 8.16 -21.00
C SER A 35 -7.72 7.61 -19.57
N VAL A 36 -8.66 7.98 -18.70
CA VAL A 36 -8.68 7.61 -17.27
C VAL A 36 -9.88 6.71 -17.00
N GLU A 37 -9.63 5.55 -16.40
CA GLU A 37 -10.67 4.68 -15.88
C GLU A 37 -10.59 4.55 -14.35
N CYS A 38 -11.68 4.09 -13.74
CA CYS A 38 -11.69 3.71 -12.34
C CYS A 38 -12.40 2.38 -12.16
N VAL A 39 -11.71 1.46 -11.48
CA VAL A 39 -12.19 0.16 -11.08
C VAL A 39 -12.37 0.17 -9.57
N VAL A 40 -13.59 -0.15 -9.13
CA VAL A 40 -13.88 -0.40 -7.72
C VAL A 40 -14.11 -1.90 -7.56
N PHE A 41 -13.38 -2.50 -6.63
CA PHE A 41 -13.53 -3.91 -6.26
C PHE A 41 -14.17 -4.01 -4.87
N ASP A 42 -15.46 -4.34 -4.84
CA ASP A 42 -16.21 -4.58 -3.62
C ASP A 42 -15.99 -6.02 -3.11
N ASP A 43 -15.25 -6.16 -2.01
CA ASP A 43 -14.89 -7.47 -1.45
C ASP A 43 -15.98 -8.06 -0.54
N GLY A 44 -17.20 -8.13 -1.08
CA GLY A 44 -18.36 -8.74 -0.41
C GLY A 44 -18.98 -7.85 0.66
N SER A 45 -19.21 -6.57 0.36
CA SER A 45 -19.95 -5.67 1.25
C SER A 45 -21.40 -6.11 1.45
N THR A 46 -21.89 -5.92 2.67
CA THR A 46 -23.26 -6.23 3.11
C THR A 46 -24.03 -4.98 3.57
N ASP A 47 -23.41 -3.80 3.51
CA ASP A 47 -23.96 -2.51 3.96
C ASP A 47 -24.64 -1.68 2.82
N GLY A 48 -24.81 -2.31 1.65
CA GLY A 48 -25.34 -1.68 0.44
C GLY A 48 -24.30 -0.91 -0.39
N THR A 49 -22.99 -1.00 -0.09
CA THR A 49 -21.92 -0.34 -0.87
C THR A 49 -22.03 -0.64 -2.37
N TYR A 50 -22.09 -1.92 -2.77
CA TYR A 50 -22.22 -2.33 -4.18
C TYR A 50 -23.38 -1.62 -4.91
N ALA A 51 -24.59 -1.73 -4.34
CA ALA A 51 -25.80 -1.20 -4.95
C ALA A 51 -25.73 0.34 -5.07
N TYR A 52 -25.17 1.00 -4.05
CA TYR A 52 -24.98 2.44 -4.07
C TYR A 52 -24.01 2.87 -5.17
N VAL A 53 -22.85 2.22 -5.30
CA VAL A 53 -21.86 2.57 -6.33
C VAL A 53 -22.43 2.34 -7.73
N LYS A 54 -23.06 1.18 -7.96
CA LYS A 54 -23.66 0.83 -9.25
C LYS A 54 -24.70 1.86 -9.70
N LYS A 55 -25.51 2.38 -8.77
CA LYS A 55 -26.56 3.36 -9.05
C LYS A 55 -26.00 4.77 -9.28
N ASN A 56 -25.09 5.24 -8.43
CA ASN A 56 -24.68 6.65 -8.38
C ASN A 56 -23.43 6.96 -9.22
N PHE A 57 -22.61 5.96 -9.53
CA PHE A 57 -21.37 6.13 -10.30
C PHE A 57 -21.31 5.18 -11.51
N PRO A 58 -22.20 5.31 -12.50
CA PRO A 58 -22.34 4.35 -13.61
C PRO A 58 -21.11 4.25 -14.53
N LYS A 59 -20.20 5.24 -14.49
CA LYS A 59 -18.93 5.21 -15.23
C LYS A 59 -17.86 4.34 -14.57
N ILE A 60 -18.03 3.98 -13.30
CA ILE A 60 -17.08 3.17 -12.53
C ILE A 60 -17.23 1.71 -12.93
N GLN A 61 -16.11 1.06 -13.23
CA GLN A 61 -16.07 -0.37 -13.46
C GLN A 61 -16.17 -1.08 -12.11
N LEU A 62 -17.39 -1.40 -11.71
CA LEU A 62 -17.64 -2.09 -10.45
C LEU A 62 -17.46 -3.61 -10.62
N ARG A 63 -16.61 -4.19 -9.78
CA ARG A 63 -16.40 -5.63 -9.61
C ARG A 63 -16.71 -6.03 -8.18
N SER A 64 -17.02 -7.29 -7.95
CA SER A 64 -17.25 -7.77 -6.59
C SER A 64 -16.87 -9.24 -6.40
N ASN A 65 -16.60 -9.59 -5.14
CA ASN A 65 -16.59 -10.98 -4.68
C ASN A 65 -17.92 -11.26 -3.95
N ALA A 66 -18.48 -12.46 -4.14
CA ALA A 66 -19.64 -12.91 -3.38
C ALA A 66 -19.31 -13.11 -1.89
N VAL A 67 -18.10 -13.62 -1.61
CA VAL A 67 -17.54 -13.79 -0.27
C VAL A 67 -16.18 -13.11 -0.24
N SER A 68 -15.90 -12.37 0.82
CA SER A 68 -14.64 -11.63 0.99
C SER A 68 -13.42 -12.54 0.85
N LYS A 69 -12.53 -12.17 -0.07
CA LYS A 69 -11.26 -12.87 -0.35
C LYS A 69 -10.05 -12.13 0.23
N GLY A 70 -10.26 -10.91 0.72
CA GLY A 70 -9.25 -10.10 1.37
C GLY A 70 -8.66 -9.03 0.46
N TYR A 71 -8.12 -8.01 1.10
CA TYR A 71 -7.65 -6.79 0.48
C TYR A 71 -6.56 -7.01 -0.58
N ILE A 72 -5.54 -7.82 -0.24
CA ILE A 72 -4.42 -8.11 -1.14
C ILE A 72 -4.88 -8.87 -2.39
N PHE A 73 -5.85 -9.79 -2.25
CA PHE A 73 -6.43 -10.51 -3.39
C PHE A 73 -7.07 -9.54 -4.39
N CYS A 74 -7.89 -8.61 -3.91
CA CYS A 74 -8.56 -7.62 -4.76
C CYS A 74 -7.55 -6.71 -5.47
N ARG A 75 -6.50 -6.27 -4.77
CA ARG A 75 -5.38 -5.50 -5.36
C ARG A 75 -4.69 -6.27 -6.48
N ASN A 76 -4.28 -7.52 -6.23
CA ASN A 76 -3.66 -8.37 -7.24
C ASN A 76 -4.55 -8.53 -8.45
N LYS A 77 -5.85 -8.79 -8.24
CA LYS A 77 -6.80 -8.98 -9.33
C LYS A 77 -6.89 -7.74 -10.22
N MET A 78 -7.08 -6.57 -9.63
CA MET A 78 -7.14 -5.32 -10.41
C MET A 78 -5.82 -4.99 -11.12
N LEU A 79 -4.68 -5.15 -10.44
CA LEU A 79 -3.36 -4.87 -11.04
C LEU A 79 -3.05 -5.83 -12.20
N ASN A 80 -3.51 -7.08 -12.15
CA ASN A 80 -3.30 -8.04 -13.22
C ASN A 80 -4.29 -7.88 -14.38
N GLU A 81 -5.50 -7.40 -14.12
CA GLU A 81 -6.53 -7.23 -15.14
C GLU A 81 -6.45 -5.87 -15.86
N THR A 82 -5.85 -4.84 -15.24
CA THR A 82 -5.77 -3.51 -15.85
C THR A 82 -4.86 -3.48 -17.09
N LYS A 83 -5.36 -2.77 -18.10
CA LYS A 83 -4.66 -2.54 -19.37
C LYS A 83 -4.03 -1.15 -19.44
N ALA A 84 -4.17 -0.34 -18.40
CA ALA A 84 -3.57 0.98 -18.35
C ALA A 84 -2.04 0.90 -18.32
N ASP A 85 -1.40 2.01 -18.70
CA ASP A 85 0.05 2.19 -18.59
C ASP A 85 0.45 2.47 -17.14
N TYR A 86 -0.39 3.19 -16.39
CA TYR A 86 -0.21 3.51 -14.98
C TYR A 86 -1.44 3.10 -14.16
N ALA A 87 -1.23 2.40 -13.06
CA ALA A 87 -2.29 2.07 -12.11
C ALA A 87 -2.11 2.85 -10.81
N ILE A 88 -3.15 3.55 -10.40
CA ILE A 88 -3.21 4.33 -9.16
C ILE A 88 -3.96 3.48 -8.15
N SER A 89 -3.23 2.82 -7.25
CA SER A 89 -3.84 2.19 -6.08
C SER A 89 -4.25 3.29 -5.11
N LEU A 90 -5.52 3.32 -4.73
CA LEU A 90 -6.07 4.35 -3.82
C LEU A 90 -7.03 3.69 -2.83
N ASP A 91 -6.87 3.99 -1.54
CA ASP A 91 -7.82 3.56 -0.51
C ASP A 91 -9.17 4.27 -0.68
N ASP A 92 -10.25 3.60 -0.24
CA ASP A 92 -11.61 4.11 -0.37
C ASP A 92 -11.91 5.32 0.52
N ASP A 93 -10.98 5.72 1.38
CA ASP A 93 -10.99 6.93 2.19
C ASP A 93 -9.84 7.91 1.85
N ALA A 94 -9.22 7.76 0.67
CA ALA A 94 -8.16 8.65 0.18
C ALA A 94 -8.55 9.38 -1.13
N HIS A 95 -8.06 10.60 -1.34
CA HIS A 95 -8.23 11.34 -2.61
C HIS A 95 -7.11 12.37 -2.84
N PHE A 96 -6.91 12.79 -4.08
CA PHE A 96 -5.90 13.80 -4.43
C PHE A 96 -6.34 15.21 -4.03
N LEU A 97 -5.41 15.99 -3.48
CA LEU A 97 -5.57 17.43 -3.24
C LEU A 97 -4.82 18.29 -4.27
N THR A 98 -3.82 17.71 -4.95
CA THR A 98 -3.06 18.39 -6.00
C THR A 98 -3.87 18.44 -7.29
N GLU A 99 -3.96 19.63 -7.88
CA GLU A 99 -4.47 19.82 -9.24
C GLU A 99 -3.47 19.28 -10.27
N ASN A 100 -3.96 18.80 -11.42
CA ASN A 100 -3.12 18.22 -12.49
C ASN A 100 -2.24 17.03 -12.05
N ALA A 101 -2.61 16.32 -10.97
CA ALA A 101 -1.83 15.21 -10.43
C ALA A 101 -1.46 14.14 -11.47
N LEU A 102 -2.36 13.82 -12.40
CA LEU A 102 -2.11 12.82 -13.46
C LEU A 102 -1.02 13.25 -14.44
N GLU A 103 -0.95 14.54 -14.76
CA GLU A 103 0.09 15.09 -15.64
C GLU A 103 1.46 15.02 -14.95
N ILE A 104 1.54 15.44 -13.68
CA ILE A 104 2.76 15.37 -12.87
C ILE A 104 3.27 13.92 -12.79
N ILE A 105 2.38 12.97 -12.50
CA ILE A 105 2.69 11.53 -12.47
C ILE A 105 3.25 11.06 -13.82
N ARG A 106 2.57 11.41 -14.92
CA ARG A 106 2.98 11.00 -16.27
C ARG A 106 4.37 11.54 -16.61
N ASN A 107 4.57 12.85 -16.44
CA ASN A 107 5.84 13.52 -16.76
C ASN A 107 6.99 12.91 -15.95
N HIS A 108 6.79 12.68 -14.64
CA HIS A 108 7.83 12.08 -13.81
C HIS A 108 8.23 10.68 -14.30
N PHE A 109 7.27 9.84 -14.70
CA PHE A 109 7.58 8.53 -15.28
C PHE A 109 8.23 8.63 -16.66
N GLU A 110 7.90 9.61 -17.49
CA GLU A 110 8.55 9.80 -18.79
C GLU A 110 10.02 10.23 -18.63
N GLU A 111 10.29 11.13 -17.68
CA GLU A 111 11.64 11.62 -17.37
C GLU A 111 12.49 10.59 -16.62
N ASN A 112 11.87 9.67 -15.88
CA ASN A 112 12.57 8.69 -15.05
C ASN A 112 12.30 7.25 -15.51
N ALA A 113 12.98 6.81 -16.57
CA ALA A 113 12.75 5.51 -17.20
C ALA A 113 12.88 4.29 -16.26
N HIS A 114 13.71 4.39 -15.20
CA HIS A 114 13.92 3.36 -14.17
C HIS A 114 12.96 3.47 -12.97
N CYS A 115 12.12 4.50 -12.91
CA CYS A 115 11.08 4.60 -11.89
C CYS A 115 9.96 3.61 -12.22
N GLY A 116 9.81 2.60 -11.36
CA GLY A 116 8.78 1.57 -11.47
C GLY A 116 7.53 1.84 -10.63
N LEU A 117 7.68 2.64 -9.57
CA LEU A 117 6.60 2.98 -8.64
C LEU A 117 6.81 4.38 -8.07
N LEU A 118 5.71 5.11 -7.90
CA LEU A 118 5.67 6.39 -7.21
C LEU A 118 5.02 6.25 -5.84
N ALA A 119 5.78 6.59 -4.79
CA ALA A 119 5.25 6.87 -3.47
C ALA A 119 4.79 8.33 -3.44
N LEU A 120 3.54 8.59 -3.01
CA LEU A 120 2.97 9.94 -3.04
C LEU A 120 3.08 10.62 -1.66
N ARG A 121 2.97 11.95 -1.62
CA ARG A 121 2.90 12.68 -0.36
C ARG A 121 1.51 12.52 0.26
N ILE A 122 1.46 11.92 1.43
CA ILE A 122 0.19 11.54 2.08
C ILE A 122 -0.01 12.37 3.34
N PHE A 123 -1.15 13.04 3.45
CA PHE A 123 -1.58 13.73 4.67
C PHE A 123 -2.69 12.93 5.37
N TRP A 124 -2.58 12.77 6.69
CA TRP A 124 -3.59 12.10 7.52
C TRP A 124 -4.35 13.11 8.36
N GLY A 125 -5.68 13.12 8.21
CA GLY A 125 -6.56 13.94 9.04
C GLY A 125 -8.01 13.82 8.58
N LEU A 126 -8.95 14.12 9.47
CA LEU A 126 -10.38 14.17 9.10
C LEU A 126 -10.71 15.41 8.25
N GLN A 127 -9.95 16.48 8.43
CA GLN A 127 -10.03 17.71 7.64
C GLN A 127 -8.81 17.82 6.72
N GLU A 128 -8.92 18.60 5.66
CA GLU A 128 -7.78 18.94 4.79
C GLU A 128 -6.67 19.66 5.59
N PRO A 129 -5.41 19.57 5.16
CA PRO A 129 -4.33 20.28 5.84
C PRO A 129 -4.49 21.79 5.70
N PHE A 130 -4.09 22.54 6.72
CA PHE A 130 -4.14 24.01 6.70
C PHE A 130 -3.25 24.63 5.61
N SER A 131 -2.22 23.90 5.15
CA SER A 131 -1.37 24.29 4.04
C SER A 131 -1.06 23.07 3.17
N LYS A 132 -0.99 23.27 1.85
CA LYS A 132 -0.62 22.24 0.86
C LYS A 132 0.83 22.41 0.38
N PHE A 133 1.47 23.53 0.73
CA PHE A 133 2.82 23.88 0.31
C PHE A 133 3.84 22.84 0.81
N SER A 134 4.77 22.44 -0.06
CA SER A 134 5.99 21.70 0.31
C SER A 134 7.12 22.10 -0.62
N ASN A 135 8.32 22.16 -0.09
CA ASN A 135 9.58 22.39 -0.82
C ASN A 135 10.36 21.08 -1.05
N GLU A 136 9.81 19.94 -0.63
CA GLU A 136 10.42 18.64 -0.84
C GLU A 136 10.58 18.37 -2.34
N LYS A 137 11.67 17.70 -2.70
CA LYS A 137 11.96 17.33 -4.08
C LYS A 137 11.80 15.84 -4.29
N PRO A 138 11.42 15.41 -5.51
CA PRO A 138 11.35 14.00 -5.83
C PRO A 138 12.71 13.33 -5.60
N HIS A 139 12.71 12.15 -4.98
CA HIS A 139 13.92 11.38 -4.72
C HIS A 139 13.63 9.89 -4.59
N ARG A 140 14.65 9.06 -4.76
CA ARG A 140 14.53 7.62 -4.59
C ARG A 140 14.33 7.27 -3.12
N VAL A 141 13.39 6.37 -2.84
CA VAL A 141 13.10 5.84 -1.49
C VAL A 141 13.15 4.32 -1.48
N GLN A 142 13.23 3.77 -0.27
CA GLN A 142 13.32 2.34 0.00
C GLN A 142 11.99 1.62 -0.24
N ASP A 143 10.87 2.23 0.14
CA ASP A 143 9.53 1.65 0.10
C ASP A 143 8.45 2.69 -0.22
N PHE A 144 7.19 2.38 0.05
CA PHE A 144 6.04 3.24 -0.21
C PHE A 144 4.90 2.94 0.76
N VAL A 145 3.91 3.82 0.80
CA VAL A 145 2.73 3.66 1.66
C VAL A 145 1.58 3.07 0.85
N GLY A 146 0.93 2.04 1.41
CA GLY A 146 -0.16 1.33 0.74
C GLY A 146 -1.31 2.24 0.30
N CYS A 147 -1.70 3.26 1.06
CA CYS A 147 -2.96 3.96 0.83
C CYS A 147 -3.08 4.71 -0.50
N ALA A 148 -1.95 5.19 -1.03
CA ALA A 148 -1.92 5.84 -2.34
C ALA A 148 -0.53 5.74 -2.97
N HIS A 149 -0.46 5.02 -4.09
CA HIS A 149 0.77 4.84 -4.85
C HIS A 149 0.45 4.58 -6.32
N VAL A 150 1.42 4.82 -7.19
CA VAL A 150 1.24 4.63 -8.63
C VAL A 150 2.24 3.63 -9.16
N TRP A 151 1.71 2.54 -9.73
CA TRP A 151 2.49 1.56 -10.47
C TRP A 151 2.69 2.01 -11.90
N ARG A 152 3.93 1.88 -12.38
CA ARG A 152 4.15 1.72 -13.81
C ARG A 152 3.83 0.28 -14.20
N MET A 153 2.81 0.07 -15.02
CA MET A 153 2.29 -1.28 -15.24
C MET A 153 3.24 -2.20 -15.99
N LYS A 154 4.14 -1.66 -16.83
CA LYS A 154 5.24 -2.47 -17.40
C LYS A 154 6.13 -3.08 -16.32
N THR A 155 6.28 -2.41 -15.18
CA THR A 155 7.08 -2.88 -14.06
C THR A 155 6.33 -3.92 -13.25
N TRP A 156 5.07 -3.65 -12.85
CA TRP A 156 4.24 -4.62 -12.11
C TRP A 156 4.22 -5.99 -12.79
N ARG A 157 4.04 -6.03 -14.11
CA ARG A 157 3.99 -7.26 -14.92
C ARG A 157 5.27 -8.11 -14.88
N THR A 158 6.38 -7.58 -14.35
CA THR A 158 7.64 -8.32 -14.19
C THR A 158 7.85 -8.89 -12.77
N LEU A 159 6.96 -8.55 -11.84
CA LEU A 159 7.03 -8.92 -10.43
C LEU A 159 6.04 -10.05 -10.12
N PRO A 160 6.29 -10.86 -9.07
CA PRO A 160 5.24 -11.71 -8.54
C PRO A 160 4.12 -10.87 -7.93
N ASN A 161 2.92 -11.45 -7.91
CA ASN A 161 1.79 -10.91 -7.17
C ASN A 161 2.15 -10.67 -5.70
N TYR A 162 1.44 -9.74 -5.07
CA TYR A 162 1.52 -9.60 -3.63
C TYR A 162 1.14 -10.91 -2.93
N PRO A 163 1.81 -11.26 -1.81
CA PRO A 163 1.57 -12.51 -1.11
C PRO A 163 0.23 -12.46 -0.37
N GLU A 164 -0.85 -12.95 -0.99
CA GLU A 164 -2.21 -12.90 -0.42
C GLU A 164 -2.31 -13.55 0.96
N TRP A 165 -1.44 -14.52 1.27
CA TRP A 165 -1.35 -15.17 2.56
C TRP A 165 -0.81 -14.27 3.70
N PHE A 166 -0.30 -13.07 3.39
CA PHE A 166 -0.05 -12.03 4.39
C PHE A 166 -1.38 -11.51 4.97
N VAL A 167 -2.45 -11.56 4.17
CA VAL A 167 -3.80 -11.02 4.43
C VAL A 167 -3.82 -9.49 4.47
N PHE A 168 -2.92 -8.88 5.24
CA PHE A 168 -2.81 -7.43 5.42
C PHE A 168 -1.42 -7.07 5.98
N TYR A 169 -0.88 -5.93 5.56
CA TYR A 169 0.48 -5.44 5.82
C TYR A 169 1.60 -6.22 5.15
N GLY A 170 2.64 -5.49 4.74
CA GLY A 170 3.92 -6.03 4.27
C GLY A 170 3.98 -6.22 2.77
N GLU A 171 2.86 -6.03 2.05
CA GLU A 171 2.84 -6.06 0.60
C GLU A 171 3.71 -4.95 -0.01
N GLU A 172 3.81 -3.80 0.64
CA GLU A 172 4.61 -2.67 0.18
C GLU A 172 6.09 -3.02 0.20
N ASN A 173 6.59 -3.53 1.34
CA ASN A 173 7.98 -3.96 1.45
C ASN A 173 8.26 -5.16 0.55
N PHE A 174 7.33 -6.11 0.43
CA PHE A 174 7.47 -7.26 -0.48
C PHE A 174 7.72 -6.81 -1.92
N ALA A 175 6.87 -5.91 -2.45
CA ALA A 175 7.08 -5.33 -3.77
C ALA A 175 8.38 -4.52 -3.86
N SER A 176 8.73 -3.79 -2.80
CA SER A 176 9.92 -2.94 -2.78
C SER A 176 11.22 -3.75 -2.90
N TYR A 177 11.31 -4.90 -2.23
CA TYR A 177 12.46 -5.81 -2.40
C TYR A 177 12.52 -6.39 -3.81
N HIS A 178 11.38 -6.77 -4.40
CA HIS A 178 11.35 -7.28 -5.77
C HIS A 178 11.71 -6.22 -6.81
N LEU A 179 11.22 -4.97 -6.64
CA LEU A 179 11.61 -3.82 -7.45
C LEU A 179 13.12 -3.61 -7.40
N PHE A 180 13.69 -3.57 -6.20
CA PHE A 180 15.12 -3.39 -6.00
C PHE A 180 15.94 -4.47 -6.71
N LYS A 181 15.59 -5.75 -6.52
CA LYS A 181 16.29 -6.88 -7.18
C LYS A 181 16.14 -6.90 -8.71
N LYS A 182 15.14 -6.23 -9.25
CA LYS A 182 14.92 -6.06 -10.69
C LYS A 182 15.49 -4.73 -11.22
N ASN A 183 16.26 -4.01 -10.42
CA ASN A 183 16.84 -2.69 -10.74
C ASN A 183 15.79 -1.61 -11.08
N TRP A 184 14.57 -1.78 -10.59
CA TRP A 184 13.55 -0.74 -10.61
C TRP A 184 13.66 0.13 -9.35
N GLN A 185 13.33 1.41 -9.51
CA GLN A 185 13.38 2.38 -8.43
C GLN A 185 11.98 2.77 -7.98
N ILE A 186 11.87 3.10 -6.69
CA ILE A 186 10.70 3.74 -6.10
C ILE A 186 11.08 5.20 -5.88
N HIS A 187 10.29 6.12 -6.43
CA HIS A 187 10.53 7.55 -6.23
C HIS A 187 9.41 8.09 -5.35
N TYR A 188 9.77 8.82 -4.30
CA TYR A 188 8.83 9.68 -3.60
C TYR A 188 8.58 10.92 -4.44
N LEU A 189 7.31 11.20 -4.72
CA LEU A 189 6.85 12.31 -5.55
C LEU A 189 6.04 13.30 -4.69
N PRO A 190 6.71 14.27 -4.05
CA PRO A 190 6.06 15.17 -3.10
C PRO A 190 5.08 16.16 -3.73
N GLU A 191 5.19 16.46 -5.02
CA GLU A 191 4.27 17.39 -5.70
C GLU A 191 2.82 16.89 -5.67
N VAL A 192 2.61 15.57 -5.68
CA VAL A 192 1.28 14.96 -5.61
C VAL A 192 0.90 14.69 -4.16
N LEU A 193 0.00 15.52 -3.64
CA LEU A 193 -0.56 15.44 -2.30
C LEU A 193 -1.86 14.64 -2.30
N VAL A 194 -1.93 13.66 -1.41
CA VAL A 194 -3.09 12.81 -1.14
C VAL A 194 -3.60 13.06 0.27
N HIS A 195 -4.90 13.25 0.41
CA HIS A 195 -5.58 13.30 1.69
C HIS A 195 -6.19 11.94 2.03
N HIS A 196 -5.67 11.31 3.09
CA HIS A 196 -6.17 10.07 3.64
C HIS A 196 -6.99 10.39 4.91
N ARG A 197 -8.30 10.17 4.84
CA ARG A 197 -9.29 10.66 5.82
C ARG A 197 -9.39 9.76 7.02
N VAL A 198 -8.30 9.64 7.76
CA VAL A 198 -8.24 8.74 8.92
C VAL A 198 -8.19 9.49 10.24
N ASP A 199 -9.02 9.04 11.17
CA ASP A 199 -8.90 9.38 12.58
C ASP A 199 -7.81 8.53 13.27
N VAL A 200 -6.67 9.17 13.51
CA VAL A 200 -5.53 8.55 14.19
C VAL A 200 -5.81 8.24 15.67
N ARG A 201 -6.73 8.98 16.32
CA ARG A 201 -7.03 8.83 17.75
C ARG A 201 -7.99 7.67 18.01
N SER A 202 -9.04 7.52 17.20
CA SER A 202 -9.98 6.39 17.34
C SER A 202 -9.35 5.04 16.99
N ARG A 203 -8.38 5.00 16.05
CA ARG A 203 -7.64 3.77 15.70
C ARG A 203 -6.89 3.10 16.87
N ARG A 204 -6.65 3.79 17.99
CA ARG A 204 -6.00 3.20 19.19
C ARG A 204 -6.96 2.41 20.08
N LYS A 205 -8.28 2.61 19.97
CA LYS A 205 -9.30 1.96 20.80
C LYS A 205 -9.99 0.78 20.11
N ASP A 206 -9.44 0.35 18.98
CA ASP A 206 -10.05 -0.64 18.10
C ASP A 206 -10.07 -2.04 18.73
N ALA A 207 -11.20 -2.74 18.61
CA ALA A 207 -11.39 -4.10 19.13
C ALA A 207 -10.39 -5.09 18.50
N ASP A 208 -9.89 -4.77 17.31
CA ASP A 208 -8.96 -5.58 16.53
C ASP A 208 -7.47 -5.37 16.86
N TYR A 209 -7.12 -4.67 17.95
CA TYR A 209 -5.73 -4.37 18.31
C TYR A 209 -4.79 -5.59 18.22
N THR A 210 -5.15 -6.69 18.89
CA THR A 210 -4.35 -7.93 18.93
C THR A 210 -4.17 -8.51 17.52
N ILE A 211 -5.23 -8.51 16.70
CA ILE A 211 -5.22 -9.05 15.34
C ILE A 211 -4.31 -8.20 14.45
N ARG A 212 -4.42 -6.87 14.52
CA ARG A 212 -3.61 -5.94 13.73
C ARG A 212 -2.14 -6.04 14.12
N LEU A 213 -1.83 -6.12 15.41
CA LEU A 213 -0.46 -6.29 15.89
C LEU A 213 0.13 -7.64 15.44
N ARG A 214 -0.61 -8.74 15.60
CA ARG A 214 -0.19 -10.08 15.11
C ARG A 214 0.12 -10.05 13.62
N ARG A 215 -0.77 -9.47 12.80
CA ARG A 215 -0.60 -9.36 11.34
C ARG A 215 0.62 -8.51 10.98
N SER A 216 0.80 -7.36 11.62
CA SER A 216 1.97 -6.50 11.39
C SER A 216 3.29 -7.20 11.73
N LEU A 217 3.37 -7.84 12.91
CA LEU A 217 4.57 -8.55 13.34
C LEU A 217 4.90 -9.73 12.43
N ARG A 218 3.93 -10.62 12.16
CA ARG A 218 4.17 -11.80 11.34
C ARG A 218 4.58 -11.40 9.91
N SER A 219 3.96 -10.39 9.30
CA SER A 219 4.33 -9.94 7.95
C SER A 219 5.74 -9.37 7.93
N GLY A 220 6.12 -8.58 8.94
CA GLY A 220 7.51 -8.10 9.08
C GLY A 220 8.52 -9.23 9.20
N TRP A 221 8.20 -10.27 9.98
CA TRP A 221 9.09 -11.43 10.13
C TRP A 221 9.12 -12.29 8.87
N TYR A 222 7.98 -12.52 8.19
CA TYR A 222 7.97 -13.16 6.89
C TYR A 222 8.93 -12.47 5.92
N LEU A 223 8.93 -11.14 5.87
CA LEU A 223 9.84 -10.37 5.02
C LEU A 223 11.32 -10.57 5.39
N PHE A 224 11.66 -10.65 6.68
CA PHE A 224 13.03 -11.00 7.10
C PHE A 224 13.44 -12.35 6.52
N PHE A 225 12.58 -13.36 6.66
CA PHE A 225 12.88 -14.70 6.16
C PHE A 225 12.68 -14.87 4.65
N LEU A 226 12.00 -13.97 3.95
CA LEU A 226 11.89 -13.98 2.49
C LEU A 226 13.09 -13.31 1.82
N PHE A 227 13.58 -12.19 2.37
CA PHE A 227 14.49 -11.29 1.66
C PHE A 227 15.83 -11.03 2.36
N TYR A 228 15.96 -11.17 3.67
CA TYR A 228 17.23 -10.82 4.32
C TYR A 228 18.29 -11.92 4.13
N PRO A 229 19.59 -11.55 4.10
CA PRO A 229 20.68 -12.50 4.22
C PRO A 229 20.51 -13.31 5.52
N ILE A 230 20.74 -14.62 5.46
CA ILE A 230 20.51 -15.54 6.60
C ILE A 230 21.26 -15.07 7.85
N ALA A 231 22.49 -14.57 7.69
CA ALA A 231 23.32 -14.08 8.79
C ALA A 231 22.73 -12.84 9.51
N VAL A 232 21.87 -12.06 8.85
CA VAL A 232 21.26 -10.84 9.42
C VAL A 232 19.98 -11.15 10.20
N ILE A 233 19.27 -12.23 9.84
CA ILE A 233 17.94 -12.56 10.39
C ILE A 233 17.94 -12.67 11.92
N PRO A 234 18.87 -13.40 12.58
CA PRO A 234 18.84 -13.54 14.04
C PRO A 234 18.87 -12.21 14.78
N ARG A 235 19.74 -11.28 14.35
CA ARG A 235 19.84 -9.94 14.94
C ARG A 235 18.56 -9.13 14.76
N LYS A 236 17.93 -9.20 13.58
CA LYS A 236 16.68 -8.47 13.29
C LYS A 236 15.48 -9.04 14.06
N MET A 237 15.40 -10.37 14.18
CA MET A 237 14.40 -11.04 15.02
C MET A 237 14.57 -10.65 16.49
N ALA A 238 15.79 -10.73 17.03
CA ALA A 238 16.07 -10.35 18.41
C ALA A 238 15.71 -8.89 18.70
N TYR A 239 16.12 -7.97 17.82
CA TYR A 239 15.77 -6.55 17.94
C TYR A 239 14.24 -6.33 17.88
N SER A 240 13.56 -6.94 16.91
CA SER A 240 12.12 -6.81 16.76
C SER A 240 11.37 -7.31 17.99
N LEU A 241 11.74 -8.47 18.53
CA LEU A 241 11.13 -9.03 19.74
C LEU A 241 11.42 -8.14 20.94
N TRP A 242 12.68 -7.78 21.18
CA TRP A 242 13.09 -6.92 22.28
C TRP A 242 12.30 -5.61 22.32
N MET A 243 12.11 -4.96 21.16
CA MET A 243 11.33 -3.73 21.08
C MET A 243 9.86 -3.92 21.46
N GLN A 244 9.22 -5.04 21.07
CA GLN A 244 7.85 -5.32 21.50
C GLN A 244 7.75 -5.61 23.00
N PHE A 245 8.69 -6.37 23.56
CA PHE A 245 8.74 -6.63 24.99
C PHE A 245 8.95 -5.34 25.78
N LYS A 246 9.97 -4.55 25.43
CA LYS A 246 10.32 -3.28 26.08
C LYS A 246 9.19 -2.25 26.02
N LEU A 247 8.56 -2.07 24.86
CA LEU A 247 7.59 -0.99 24.67
C LEU A 247 6.17 -1.36 25.09
N LYS A 248 5.82 -2.65 25.16
CA LYS A 248 4.45 -3.12 25.39
C LYS A 248 4.36 -4.10 26.56
N VAL A 249 5.01 -5.26 26.45
CA VAL A 249 4.82 -6.37 27.40
C VAL A 249 5.28 -5.99 28.81
N PHE A 250 6.48 -5.41 28.95
CA PHE A 250 6.99 -4.94 30.24
C PHE A 250 6.24 -3.74 30.83
N LYS A 251 5.34 -3.14 30.04
CA LYS A 251 4.39 -2.12 30.49
C LYS A 251 3.01 -2.69 30.84
N GLY A 252 2.87 -4.03 30.91
CA GLY A 252 1.65 -4.73 31.29
C GLY A 252 0.68 -5.05 30.14
N ASP A 253 1.07 -4.85 28.87
CA ASP A 253 0.21 -5.18 27.72
C ASP A 253 0.27 -6.69 27.38
N PHE A 254 -0.48 -7.50 28.12
CA PHE A 254 -0.56 -8.96 27.90
C PHE A 254 -1.25 -9.33 26.57
N LYS A 255 -2.09 -8.46 26.02
CA LYS A 255 -2.66 -8.65 24.67
C LYS A 255 -1.56 -8.59 23.61
N ALA A 256 -0.57 -7.71 23.77
CA ALA A 256 0.60 -7.70 22.91
C ALA A 256 1.44 -8.98 23.04
N LEU A 257 1.61 -9.53 24.25
CA LEU A 257 2.30 -10.81 24.43
C LEU A 257 1.60 -11.94 23.66
N GLN A 258 0.27 -12.04 23.77
CA GLN A 258 -0.52 -12.99 23.00
C GLN A 258 -0.33 -12.80 21.48
N ALA A 259 -0.36 -11.55 21.00
CA ALA A 259 -0.14 -11.25 19.58
C ALA A 259 1.25 -11.70 19.09
N ILE A 260 2.30 -11.52 19.90
CA ILE A 260 3.68 -11.95 19.60
C ILE A 260 3.76 -13.47 19.48
N LEU A 261 3.21 -14.21 20.45
CA LEU A 261 3.23 -15.69 20.44
C LEU A 261 2.49 -16.24 19.23
N LEU A 262 1.31 -15.69 18.93
CA LEU A 262 0.53 -16.08 17.75
C LEU A 262 1.24 -15.72 16.43
N ALA A 263 1.96 -14.60 16.36
CA ALA A 263 2.75 -14.23 15.20
C ALA A 263 3.96 -15.16 15.00
N LEU A 264 4.58 -15.66 16.08
CA LEU A 264 5.69 -16.62 16.00
C LEU A 264 5.18 -17.98 15.52
N PHE A 265 4.01 -18.42 16.00
CA PHE A 265 3.34 -19.61 15.50
C PHE A 265 3.01 -19.49 14.01
N ASP A 266 2.45 -18.35 13.59
CA ASP A 266 2.20 -18.03 12.18
C ASP A 266 3.48 -18.11 11.32
N LEU A 267 4.62 -17.61 11.84
CA LEU A 267 5.94 -17.74 11.22
C LEU A 267 6.32 -19.20 10.99
N VAL A 268 6.24 -20.04 12.03
CA VAL A 268 6.55 -21.47 11.93
C VAL A 268 5.66 -22.17 10.91
N LEU A 269 4.34 -21.95 10.98
CA LEU A 269 3.39 -22.55 10.05
C LEU A 269 3.65 -22.17 8.58
N ASN A 270 4.13 -20.95 8.32
CA ASN A 270 4.39 -20.48 6.97
C ASN A 270 5.83 -20.70 6.49
N ILE A 271 6.71 -21.37 7.25
CA ILE A 271 8.08 -21.70 6.81
C ILE A 271 8.12 -22.35 5.42
N PRO A 272 7.29 -23.38 5.09
CA PRO A 272 7.33 -23.99 3.76
C PRO A 272 7.03 -22.99 2.64
N ARG A 273 6.06 -22.09 2.85
CA ARG A 273 5.72 -21.03 1.89
C ARG A 273 6.84 -20.00 1.78
N ILE A 274 7.45 -19.63 2.90
CA ILE A 274 8.57 -18.69 2.95
C ILE A 274 9.76 -19.24 2.18
N LEU A 275 10.15 -20.49 2.41
CA LEU A 275 11.26 -21.13 1.71
C LEU A 275 11.00 -21.17 0.19
N LYS A 276 9.79 -21.61 -0.19
CA LYS A 276 9.38 -21.70 -1.62
C LYS A 276 9.41 -20.35 -2.34
N ASN A 277 9.08 -19.26 -1.66
CA ASN A 277 8.97 -17.91 -2.26
C ASN A 277 10.16 -17.00 -1.90
N SER A 278 11.21 -17.53 -1.28
CA SER A 278 12.35 -16.71 -0.86
C SER A 278 13.10 -16.13 -2.05
N ASN A 279 13.52 -14.88 -1.93
CA ASN A 279 14.24 -14.14 -2.95
C ASN A 279 15.28 -13.24 -2.28
N ARG A 280 16.25 -13.88 -1.61
CA ARG A 280 17.16 -13.19 -0.68
C ARG A 280 18.01 -12.15 -1.38
N LEU A 281 18.22 -11.04 -0.68
CA LEU A 281 19.28 -10.10 -0.95
C LEU A 281 20.61 -10.73 -0.54
N THR A 282 21.65 -10.49 -1.34
CA THR A 282 23.03 -10.63 -0.90
C THR A 282 23.32 -9.63 0.21
N LEU A 283 24.43 -9.81 0.95
CA LEU A 283 24.81 -8.84 1.98
C LEU A 283 25.05 -7.45 1.39
N LYS A 284 25.63 -7.37 0.19
CA LYS A 284 25.83 -6.11 -0.54
C LYS A 284 24.50 -5.45 -0.90
N GLU A 285 23.60 -6.18 -1.56
CA GLU A 285 22.25 -5.70 -1.89
C GLU A 285 21.48 -5.23 -0.65
N TYR A 286 21.63 -5.96 0.47
CA TYR A 286 20.98 -5.61 1.73
C TYR A 286 21.50 -4.29 2.32
N ILE A 287 22.82 -4.07 2.27
CA ILE A 287 23.44 -2.82 2.74
C ILE A 287 23.00 -1.66 1.83
N GLU A 288 23.07 -1.82 0.51
CA GLU A 288 22.65 -0.82 -0.46
C GLU A 288 21.17 -0.44 -0.30
N TYR A 289 20.29 -1.43 -0.17
CA TYR A 289 18.86 -1.19 0.05
C TYR A 289 18.59 -0.47 1.38
N SER A 290 19.33 -0.82 2.44
CA SER A 290 19.19 -0.22 3.77
C SER A 290 19.73 1.21 3.87
N GLN A 291 20.48 1.68 2.86
CA GLN A 291 20.95 3.06 2.77
C GLN A 291 19.96 3.99 2.06
N LEU A 292 18.94 3.44 1.40
CA LEU A 292 17.88 4.24 0.80
C LEU A 292 17.02 4.88 1.90
N PRO A 293 16.56 6.13 1.71
CA PRO A 293 15.67 6.77 2.68
C PRO A 293 14.31 6.06 2.71
N GLU A 294 13.74 5.88 3.91
CA GLU A 294 12.38 5.36 4.07
C GLU A 294 11.35 6.34 3.50
N ALA A 295 10.25 5.83 2.94
CA ALA A 295 9.16 6.69 2.53
C ALA A 295 8.49 7.34 3.75
N LYS A 296 8.13 8.62 3.60
CA LYS A 296 7.37 9.32 4.65
C LYS A 296 5.97 8.71 4.75
N ILE A 297 5.69 8.04 5.87
CA ILE A 297 4.38 7.40 6.15
C ILE A 297 3.24 8.43 6.07
N TYR A 298 3.46 9.62 6.63
CA TYR A 298 2.58 10.76 6.48
C TYR A 298 3.36 12.06 6.60
N TRP A 299 2.98 13.03 5.77
CA TRP A 299 3.49 14.39 5.74
C TRP A 299 2.81 15.25 6.80
N GLN A 300 3.58 16.17 7.40
CA GLN A 300 3.09 17.11 8.40
C GLN A 300 3.24 18.54 7.85
N PRO A 301 2.14 19.29 7.68
CA PRO A 301 2.22 20.65 7.20
C PRO A 301 2.94 21.55 8.21
N GLY A 302 3.85 22.40 7.72
CA GLY A 302 4.55 23.40 8.54
C GLY A 302 5.78 22.89 9.30
N LYS A 303 6.29 21.71 8.97
CA LYS A 303 7.63 21.25 9.37
C LYS A 303 8.57 21.22 8.18
#